data_AF-A0A7X6PU81-F1
#
_entry.id   AF-A0A7X6PU81-F1
#
_cell.length_a   1.000
_cell.length_b   1.000
_cell.length_c   1.000
_cell.angle_alpha   90.00
_cell.angle_beta   90.00
_cell.angle_gamma   90.00
#
_symmetry.space_group_name_H-M   'P 1'
#
loop_
_entity.id
_entity.type
_entity.pdbx_description
1 polymer ?
#
loop_
_entity_poly.entity_id
_entity_poly.type
_entity_poly.pdbx_seq_one_letter_code
_entity_poly.pdbx_strand_id
1 'polypeptide(L)'
;MKEINIAEGLGKKILKHLNDYYEEISMGDDEYIPLIKRIIESIHDYEGMGEISDPEKEALKTNLLNYSKGLYVELCQIHSKEDKEDISPEQVKEEAEEFFDYVYKHGRYPE
;
A
#
# COMPACT_ATOMS: atom_id res chain seq x y z
N MET A 1 17.04 -15.74 0.31
CA MET A 1 16.43 -15.58 -1.03
C MET A 1 15.11 -16.33 -1.27
N LYS A 2 14.96 -17.65 -1.01
CA LYS A 2 13.66 -18.31 -1.27
C LYS A 2 12.55 -17.78 -0.36
N GLU A 3 12.85 -17.57 0.91
CA GLU A 3 11.88 -17.10 1.92
C GLU A 3 11.46 -15.64 1.72
N ILE A 4 12.40 -14.75 1.40
CA ILE A 4 12.09 -13.33 1.10
C ILE A 4 11.15 -13.21 -0.10
N ASN A 5 11.37 -14.00 -1.15
CA ASN A 5 10.52 -14.00 -2.35
C ASN A 5 9.11 -14.54 -2.06
N ILE A 6 9.01 -15.56 -1.18
CA ILE A 6 7.71 -16.09 -0.72
C ILE A 6 6.98 -15.03 0.10
N ALA A 7 7.67 -14.37 1.03
CA ALA A 7 7.11 -13.30 1.85
C ALA A 7 6.64 -12.12 0.98
N GLU A 8 7.43 -11.71 -0.01
CA GLU A 8 7.03 -10.66 -0.96
C GLU A 8 5.81 -11.06 -1.78
N GLY A 9 5.81 -12.28 -2.33
CA GLY A 9 4.68 -12.78 -3.13
C GLY A 9 3.39 -12.87 -2.32
N LEU A 10 3.46 -13.42 -1.10
CA LEU A 10 2.32 -13.52 -0.21
C LEU A 10 1.85 -12.14 0.26
N GLY A 11 2.77 -11.26 0.63
CA GLY A 11 2.47 -9.89 1.03
C GLY A 11 1.74 -9.12 -0.05
N LYS A 12 2.26 -9.13 -1.30
CA LYS A 12 1.57 -8.52 -2.46
C LYS A 12 0.19 -9.11 -2.67
N LYS A 13 0.03 -10.43 -2.51
CA LYS A 13 -1.28 -11.08 -2.68
C LYS A 13 -2.27 -10.62 -1.62
N ILE A 14 -1.87 -10.57 -0.35
CA ILE A 14 -2.71 -10.05 0.76
C ILE A 14 -3.10 -8.60 0.51
N LEU A 15 -2.13 -7.75 0.16
CA LEU A 15 -2.36 -6.33 -0.11
C LEU A 15 -3.30 -6.11 -1.30
N LYS A 16 -3.16 -6.91 -2.36
CA LYS A 16 -4.11 -6.86 -3.50
C LYS A 16 -5.52 -7.24 -3.07
N HIS A 17 -5.67 -8.30 -2.28
CA HIS A 17 -6.99 -8.70 -1.76
C HIS A 17 -7.60 -7.64 -0.84
N LEU A 18 -6.79 -6.97 -0.02
CA LEU A 18 -7.25 -5.84 0.78
C LEU A 18 -7.69 -4.67 -0.11
N ASN A 19 -6.92 -4.32 -1.15
CA ASN A 19 -7.27 -3.27 -2.09
C ASN A 19 -8.58 -3.57 -2.84
N ASP A 20 -8.78 -4.83 -3.25
CA ASP A 20 -10.02 -5.27 -3.89
C ASP A 20 -11.22 -5.16 -2.94
N TYR A 21 -11.02 -5.53 -1.68
CA TYR A 21 -12.05 -5.41 -0.65
C TYR A 21 -12.35 -3.94 -0.30
N TYR A 22 -11.31 -3.10 -0.20
CA TYR A 22 -11.42 -1.65 -0.01
C TYR A 22 -12.37 -1.03 -1.04
N GLU A 23 -12.17 -1.37 -2.31
CA GLU A 23 -13.03 -0.93 -3.41
C GLU A 23 -14.44 -1.50 -3.30
N GLU A 24 -14.58 -2.81 -3.04
CA GLU A 24 -15.87 -3.51 -2.97
C GLU A 24 -16.81 -2.92 -1.90
N ILE A 25 -16.26 -2.50 -0.76
CA ILE A 25 -17.05 -1.98 0.36
C ILE A 25 -16.99 -0.45 0.52
N SER A 26 -16.28 0.24 -0.38
CA SER A 26 -16.02 1.69 -0.28
C SER A 26 -15.47 2.09 1.09
N MET A 27 -14.45 1.38 1.58
CA MET A 27 -13.79 1.66 2.85
C MET A 27 -13.11 3.05 2.80
N GLY A 28 -13.09 3.78 3.92
CA GLY A 28 -12.39 5.07 4.00
C GLY A 28 -10.86 4.92 3.94
N ASP A 29 -10.16 5.89 3.37
CA ASP A 29 -8.71 5.82 3.22
C ASP A 29 -7.97 5.86 4.56
N ASP A 30 -8.55 6.51 5.57
CA ASP A 30 -8.07 6.52 6.96
C ASP A 30 -8.25 5.18 7.68
N GLU A 31 -9.02 4.26 7.12
CA GLU A 31 -9.07 2.88 7.57
C GLU A 31 -8.14 1.99 6.72
N TYR A 32 -8.18 2.16 5.40
CA TYR A 32 -7.45 1.33 4.44
C TYR A 32 -5.93 1.47 4.56
N ILE A 33 -5.41 2.69 4.54
CA ILE A 33 -3.96 2.94 4.52
C ILE A 33 -3.30 2.49 5.85
N PRO A 34 -3.90 2.72 7.04
CA PRO A 34 -3.38 2.13 8.27
C PRO A 34 -3.42 0.60 8.32
N LEU A 35 -4.38 -0.05 7.66
CA LEU A 35 -4.39 -1.52 7.54
C LEU A 35 -3.23 -2.02 6.68
N ILE A 36 -2.91 -1.35 5.57
CA ILE A 36 -1.71 -1.65 4.77
C ILE A 36 -0.46 -1.61 5.64
N LYS A 37 -0.29 -0.54 6.43
CA LYS A 37 0.85 -0.38 7.34
C LYS A 37 0.97 -1.55 8.32
N ARG A 38 -0.13 -1.92 8.98
CA ARG A 38 -0.15 -3.04 9.93
C ARG A 38 0.24 -4.37 9.27
N ILE A 39 -0.22 -4.62 8.04
CA ILE A 39 0.15 -5.83 7.28
C ILE A 39 1.65 -5.83 6.97
N ILE A 40 2.18 -4.73 6.47
CA ILE A 40 3.60 -4.60 6.13
C ILE A 40 4.48 -4.77 7.37
N GLU A 41 4.13 -4.12 8.49
CA GLU A 41 4.83 -4.26 9.78
C GLU A 41 4.76 -5.71 10.28
N SER A 42 3.60 -6.37 10.18
CA SER A 42 3.46 -7.78 10.59
C SER A 42 4.33 -8.73 9.77
N ILE A 43 4.47 -8.48 8.46
CA ILE A 43 5.35 -9.27 7.59
C ILE A 43 6.82 -9.01 7.94
N HIS A 44 7.17 -7.74 8.17
CA HIS A 44 8.53 -7.34 8.56
C HIS A 44 8.97 -7.98 9.88
N ASP A 45 8.07 -8.04 10.85
CA ASP A 45 8.35 -8.53 12.21
C ASP A 45 8.24 -10.06 12.32
N TYR A 46 7.89 -10.76 11.24
CA TYR A 46 7.70 -12.21 11.26
C TYR A 46 9.03 -12.95 11.54
N GLU A 47 9.10 -13.61 12.70
CA GLU A 47 10.30 -14.35 13.15
C GLU A 47 10.68 -15.53 12.25
N GLY A 48 9.75 -16.06 11.45
CA GLY A 48 10.03 -17.10 10.46
C GLY A 48 10.94 -16.64 9.30
N MET A 49 11.41 -15.39 9.32
CA MET A 49 12.43 -14.82 8.45
C MET A 49 13.83 -14.86 9.08
N GLY A 50 14.09 -15.76 10.03
CA GLY A 50 15.28 -15.76 10.90
C GLY A 50 16.64 -15.82 10.19
N GLU A 51 16.72 -16.31 8.95
CA GLU A 51 17.97 -16.32 8.16
C GLU A 51 18.14 -15.08 7.25
N ILE A 52 17.16 -14.17 7.25
CA ILE A 52 17.13 -12.98 6.39
C ILE A 52 17.76 -11.80 7.12
N SER A 53 18.67 -11.12 6.45
CA SER A 53 19.34 -9.93 7.01
C SER A 53 18.40 -8.73 7.14
N ASP A 54 18.66 -7.83 8.09
CA ASP A 54 17.86 -6.61 8.27
C ASP A 54 17.73 -5.75 6.99
N PRO A 55 18.80 -5.56 6.19
CA PRO A 55 18.67 -4.84 4.91
C PRO A 55 17.70 -5.50 3.92
N GLU A 56 17.63 -6.84 3.90
CA GLU A 56 16.68 -7.56 3.05
C GLU A 56 15.24 -7.40 3.57
N LYS A 57 15.04 -7.37 4.89
CA LYS A 57 13.72 -7.11 5.49
C LYS A 57 13.23 -5.69 5.20
N GLU A 58 14.11 -4.70 5.29
CA GLU A 58 13.79 -3.31 4.94
C GLU A 58 13.52 -3.13 3.43
N ALA A 59 14.26 -3.86 2.58
CA ALA A 59 13.99 -3.89 1.15
C ALA A 59 12.60 -4.49 0.86
N LEU A 60 12.24 -5.60 1.52
CA LEU A 60 10.90 -6.18 1.40
C LEU A 60 9.81 -5.19 1.83
N LYS A 61 9.97 -4.56 2.99
CA LYS A 61 9.05 -3.54 3.50
C LYS A 61 8.83 -2.42 2.48
N THR A 62 9.92 -1.92 1.90
CA THR A 62 9.89 -0.88 0.86
C THR A 62 9.19 -1.37 -0.40
N ASN A 63 9.44 -2.60 -0.85
CA ASN A 63 8.79 -3.19 -2.02
C ASN A 63 7.27 -3.34 -1.82
N LEU A 64 6.83 -3.78 -0.64
CA LEU A 64 5.41 -3.92 -0.31
C LEU A 64 4.71 -2.56 -0.19
N LEU A 65 5.40 -1.56 0.38
CA LEU A 65 4.90 -0.19 0.47
C LEU A 65 4.68 0.41 -0.92
N ASN A 66 5.69 0.36 -1.77
CA ASN A 66 5.62 0.87 -3.14
C ASN A 66 4.55 0.15 -3.96
N TYR A 67 4.41 -1.16 -3.78
CA TYR A 67 3.35 -1.94 -4.42
C TYR A 67 1.96 -1.47 -3.99
N SER A 68 1.73 -1.28 -2.69
CA SER A 68 0.44 -0.84 -2.14
C SER A 68 0.08 0.58 -2.59
N LYS A 69 1.04 1.49 -2.58
CA LYS A 69 0.87 2.85 -3.09
C LYS A 69 0.48 2.85 -4.57
N GLY A 70 1.12 2.00 -5.36
CA GLY A 70 0.78 1.83 -6.78
C GLY A 70 -0.68 1.39 -7.00
N LEU A 71 -1.18 0.44 -6.20
CA LEU A 71 -2.57 0.02 -6.25
C LEU A 71 -3.54 1.15 -5.88
N TYR A 72 -3.22 1.91 -4.84
CA TYR A 72 -4.03 3.06 -4.41
C TYR A 72 -4.10 4.15 -5.49
N VAL A 73 -2.95 4.56 -6.05
CA VAL A 73 -2.87 5.53 -7.14
C VAL A 73 -3.66 5.07 -8.36
N GLU A 74 -3.59 3.78 -8.71
CA GLU A 74 -4.36 3.21 -9.82
C GLU A 74 -5.87 3.37 -9.60
N LEU A 75 -6.36 3.11 -8.38
CA LEU A 75 -7.77 3.31 -8.04
C LEU A 75 -8.18 4.79 -8.11
N CYS A 76 -7.40 5.70 -7.54
CA CYS A 76 -7.69 7.14 -7.62
C CYS A 76 -7.79 7.61 -9.08
N GLN A 77 -6.91 7.12 -9.97
CA GLN A 77 -6.96 7.44 -11.39
C GLN A 77 -8.20 6.87 -12.09
N ILE A 78 -8.66 5.67 -11.68
CA ILE A 78 -9.91 5.08 -12.19
C ILE A 78 -11.10 5.95 -11.76
N HIS A 79 -11.22 6.26 -10.46
CA HIS A 79 -12.34 7.06 -9.93
C HIS A 79 -12.37 8.47 -10.54
N SER A 80 -11.24 9.18 -10.60
CA SER A 80 -11.16 10.51 -11.22
C SER A 80 -11.67 10.52 -12.67
N LYS A 81 -11.38 9.46 -13.43
CA LYS A 81 -11.87 9.26 -14.80
C LYS A 81 -13.37 8.94 -14.85
N GLU A 82 -13.87 8.13 -13.93
CA GLU A 82 -15.30 7.77 -13.83
C GLU A 82 -16.16 8.96 -13.44
N ASP A 83 -15.66 9.79 -12.51
CA ASP A 83 -16.29 11.01 -12.01
C ASP A 83 -16.13 12.21 -12.96
N LYS A 84 -15.33 12.04 -14.03
CA LYS A 84 -15.07 13.05 -15.07
C LYS A 84 -14.50 14.35 -14.50
N GLU A 85 -13.58 14.22 -13.54
CA GLU A 85 -12.87 15.33 -12.99
C GLU A 85 -11.97 15.99 -14.06
N ASP A 86 -11.81 17.32 -14.00
CA ASP A 86 -10.95 18.08 -14.92
C ASP A 86 -9.53 18.20 -14.33
N ILE A 87 -8.91 17.04 -14.13
CA ILE A 87 -7.57 16.88 -13.55
C ILE A 87 -6.79 15.87 -14.39
N SER A 88 -5.49 16.12 -14.58
CA SER A 88 -4.64 15.20 -15.34
C SER A 88 -4.28 13.94 -14.53
N PRO A 89 -4.04 12.79 -15.19
CA PRO A 89 -3.60 11.57 -14.51
C PRO A 89 -2.32 11.75 -13.67
N GLU A 90 -1.42 12.62 -14.11
CA GLU A 90 -0.19 12.99 -13.39
C GLU A 90 -0.48 13.75 -12.09
N GLN A 91 -1.44 14.69 -12.11
CA GLN A 91 -1.85 15.42 -10.91
C GLN A 91 -2.58 14.49 -9.92
N VAL A 92 -3.49 13.64 -10.40
CA VAL A 92 -4.14 12.62 -9.54
C VAL A 92 -3.09 11.74 -8.87
N LYS A 93 -2.06 11.33 -9.62
CA LYS A 93 -0.96 10.55 -9.07
C LYS A 93 -0.21 11.31 -7.98
N GLU A 94 0.21 12.55 -8.23
CA GLU A 94 0.95 13.35 -7.25
C GLU A 94 0.15 13.54 -5.96
N GLU A 95 -1.11 13.94 -6.07
CA GLU A 95 -2.02 14.13 -4.93
C GLU A 95 -2.25 12.81 -4.16
N ALA A 96 -2.49 11.71 -4.88
CA ALA A 96 -2.69 10.40 -4.27
C ALA A 96 -1.41 9.88 -3.57
N GLU A 97 -0.24 10.08 -4.15
CA GLU A 97 1.04 9.69 -3.53
C GLU A 97 1.32 10.50 -2.26
N GLU A 98 1.12 11.82 -2.30
CA GLU A 98 1.29 12.71 -1.14
C GLU A 98 0.32 12.35 -0.01
N PHE A 99 -0.95 12.15 -0.37
CA PHE A 99 -1.99 11.76 0.58
C PHE A 99 -1.68 10.41 1.21
N PHE A 100 -1.33 9.41 0.40
CA PHE A 100 -0.99 8.08 0.88
C PHE A 100 0.18 8.12 1.86
N ASP A 101 1.24 8.84 1.52
CA ASP A 101 2.41 8.98 2.39
C ASP A 101 2.09 9.68 3.71
N TYR A 102 1.23 10.70 3.67
CA TYR A 102 0.77 11.37 4.87
C TYR A 102 0.00 10.41 5.78
N VAL A 103 -1.03 9.74 5.27
CA VAL A 103 -1.87 8.84 6.08
C VAL A 103 -1.07 7.64 6.56
N TYR A 104 -0.18 7.08 5.74
CA TYR A 104 0.69 5.97 6.14
C TYR A 104 1.61 6.38 7.31
N LYS A 105 2.16 7.60 7.27
CA LYS A 105 3.04 8.10 8.31
C LYS A 105 2.28 8.48 9.58
N HIS A 106 1.16 9.17 9.45
CA HIS A 106 0.47 9.82 10.57
C HIS A 106 -0.74 9.04 11.10
N GLY A 107 -1.27 8.08 10.33
CA GLY A 107 -2.43 7.28 10.67
C GLY A 107 -3.76 8.04 10.69
N ARG A 108 -3.82 9.22 10.06
CA ARG A 108 -4.97 10.13 10.03
C ARG A 108 -4.93 11.03 8.80
N TYR A 109 -6.07 11.62 8.44
CA TYR A 109 -6.18 12.64 7.39
C TYR A 109 -5.28 13.86 7.65
N PRO A 110 -4.76 14.51 6.59
CA PRO A 110 -4.15 15.84 6.69
C PRO A 110 -5.14 16.87 7.23
N GLU A 111 -4.67 17.75 8.13
CA GLU A 111 -5.42 18.90 8.66
C GLU A 111 -5.25 20.15 7.77
#